data_AF-A0A9Q1BE77-F1
#
_entry.id   AF-A0A9Q1BE77-F1
#
_cell.length_a   1.000
_cell.length_b   1.000
_cell.length_c   1.000
_cell.angle_alpha   90.00
_cell.angle_beta   90.00
_cell.angle_gamma   90.00
#
_symmetry.space_group_name_H-M   'P 1'
#
loop_
_entity.id
_entity.type
_entity.pdbx_description
1 polymer ?
#
loop_
_entity_poly.entity_id
_entity_poly.type
_entity_poly.pdbx_seq_one_letter_code
_entity_poly.pdbx_strand_id
1 'polypeptide(L)' 'MRIKMTDGRILIGAFVCTDKDRNIILGSCDEYVNSPDSDEKEEPRVLGLAMVPGHHIVSIEIDDPET' A
#
# COMPACT_ATOMS: atom_id res chain seq x y z
N MET A 1 2.90 6.95 2.80
CA MET A 1 1.84 6.27 3.59
C MET A 1 1.86 4.81 3.23
N ARG A 2 1.96 3.93 4.23
CA ARG A 2 2.04 2.48 4.06
C ARG A 2 0.73 1.82 4.45
N ILE A 3 0.15 1.03 3.56
CA ILE A 3 -1.11 0.30 3.77
C ILE A 3 -0.84 -1.20 3.67
N LYS A 4 -1.25 -1.95 4.69
CA LYS A 4 -1.26 -3.41 4.65
C LYS A 4 -2.62 -3.91 4.17
N MET A 5 -2.63 -4.76 3.15
CA MET A 5 -3.83 -5.35 2.57
C MET A 5 -4.17 -6.72 3.19
N THR A 6 -5.43 -7.14 3.07
CA THR A 6 -5.91 -8.45 3.58
C THR A 6 -5.27 -9.65 2.89
N ASP A 7 -4.77 -9.49 1.67
CA ASP A 7 -4.09 -10.54 0.90
C ASP A 7 -2.56 -10.55 1.08
N GLY A 8 -2.05 -9.75 2.02
CA GLY A 8 -0.62 -9.72 2.35
C GLY A 8 0.20 -8.71 1.53
N ARG A 9 -0.39 -8.06 0.52
CA ARG A 9 0.28 -6.98 -0.20
C ARG A 9 0.48 -5.75 0.69
N ILE A 10 1.53 -4.99 0.40
CA ILE A 10 1.79 -3.68 1.00
C ILE A 10 1.77 -2.64 -0.11
N LEU A 11 1.00 -1.58 0.10
CA LEU A 11 0.96 -0.42 -0.81
C LEU A 11 1.63 0.76 -0.11
N ILE A 12 2.57 1.40 -0.80
CA ILE A 12 3.24 2.61 -0.32
C ILE A 12 2.98 3.72 -1.32
N GLY A 13 2.47 4.85 -0.86
CA GLY A 13 2.24 6.00 -1.73
C GLY A 13 1.90 7.28 -0.97
N ALA A 14 1.72 8.36 -1.73
CA ALA A 14 1.26 9.64 -1.22
C ALA A 14 -0.25 9.57 -0.95
N PHE A 15 -0.69 9.86 0.27
CA PHE A 15 -2.11 9.98 0.59
C PHE A 15 -2.71 11.18 -0.15
N VAL A 16 -3.77 10.94 -0.92
CA VAL A 16 -4.49 12.00 -1.64
C VAL A 16 -5.81 12.33 -0.94
N CYS A 17 -6.66 11.33 -0.74
CA CYS A 17 -7.95 11.51 -0.07
C CYS A 17 -8.53 10.18 0.43
N THR A 18 -9.61 10.29 1.20
CA THR A 18 -10.41 9.17 1.71
C THR A 18 -11.90 9.51 1.70
N ASP A 19 -12.76 8.52 1.88
CA ASP A 19 -14.21 8.66 1.97
C ASP A 19 -14.80 8.02 3.26
N LYS A 20 -16.13 8.07 3.39
CA LYS A 20 -16.86 7.52 4.56
C LYS A 20 -16.72 6.00 4.71
N ASP A 21 -16.46 5.30 3.60
CA ASP A 21 -16.33 3.84 3.56
C ASP A 21 -14.86 3.41 3.71
N ARG A 22 -13.98 4.38 3.99
CA ARG A 22 -12.52 4.24 4.17
C ARG A 22 -11.81 3.80 2.90
N ASN A 23 -12.38 4.06 1.72
CA ASN A 23 -11.64 3.91 0.48
C ASN A 23 -10.55 4.99 0.43
N ILE A 24 -9.36 4.63 -0.05
CA ILE A 24 -8.21 5.53 -0.08
C ILE A 24 -7.71 5.69 -1.50
N ILE A 25 -7.38 6.93 -1.87
CA ILE A 25 -6.62 7.23 -3.08
C ILE A 25 -5.15 7.45 -2.71
N LEU A 26 -4.27 6.68 -3.32
CA LEU A 26 -2.81 6.82 -3.24
C LEU A 26 -2.25 7.33 -4.57
N GLY A 27 -1.48 8.42 -4.53
CA GLY A 27 -0.66 8.88 -5.64
C GLY A 27 0.77 8.35 -5.54
N SER A 28 1.48 8.28 -6.67
CA SER A 28 2.82 7.69 -6.77
C SER A 28 2.94 6.36 -6.00
N CYS A 29 1.94 5.50 -6.18
CA CYS A 29 1.76 4.27 -5.44
C CYS A 29 2.64 3.15 -6.01
N ASP A 30 3.34 2.47 -5.12
CA ASP A 30 4.11 1.25 -5.36
C ASP A 30 3.49 0.08 -4.58
N GLU A 31 3.46 -1.10 -5.20
CA GLU A 31 2.96 -2.33 -4.61
C GLU A 31 4.10 -3.31 -4.34
N TYR A 32 4.14 -3.83 -3.13
CA TYR A 32 5.06 -4.85 -2.66
C TYR A 32 4.28 -6.13 -2.38
N VAL A 33 4.68 -7.23 -3.01
CA VAL A 33 4.13 -8.55 -2.78
C VAL A 33 5.07 -9.28 -1.82
N ASN A 34 4.58 -9.68 -0.65
CA ASN A 34 5.33 -10.61 0.20
C ASN A 34 5.22 -12.00 -0.43
N SER A 35 6.24 -12.44 -1.18
CA SER A 35 6.37 -13.84 -1.58
C SER A 35 6.82 -14.65 -0.36
N PRO A 36 6.04 -15.61 0.14
CA PRO A 36 6.45 -16.45 1.27
C PRO A 36 7.61 -17.40 0.92
N ASP A 37 7.88 -17.59 -0.38
CA ASP A 37 8.83 -18.58 -0.89
C ASP A 37 10.10 -17.95 -1.48
N SER A 38 10.30 -16.64 -1.35
CA SER A 38 11.43 -15.95 -1.97
C SER A 38 12.07 -14.94 -1.02
N ASP A 39 13.31 -15.25 -0.59
CA ASP A 39 14.18 -14.33 0.16
C ASP A 39 14.71 -13.18 -0.71
N GLU A 40 14.47 -13.24 -2.02
CA GLU A 40 14.79 -12.16 -2.94
C GLU A 40 13.73 -11.06 -2.81
N LYS A 41 14.17 -9.85 -2.44
CA LYS A 41 13.33 -8.65 -2.49
C LYS A 41 12.98 -8.38 -3.95
N GLU A 42 11.80 -8.83 -4.39
CA GLU A 42 11.25 -8.43 -5.68
C GLU A 42 11.16 -6.90 -5.76
N GLU A 43 11.47 -6.35 -6.93
CA GLU A 43 11.27 -4.92 -7.17
C GLU A 43 9.79 -4.57 -7.05
N PRO A 44 9.44 -3.45 -6.39
CA PRO A 44 8.07 -3.04 -6.27
C PRO A 44 7.44 -2.76 -7.63
N ARG A 45 6.16 -3.10 -7.77
CA ARG A 45 5.39 -2.78 -8.97
C ARG A 45 4.81 -1.38 -8.87
N VAL A 46 5.22 -0.50 -9.79
CA VAL A 46 4.70 0.86 -9.89
C VAL A 46 3.23 0.83 -10.36
N LEU A 47 2.34 1.43 -9.59
CA LEU A 47 0.91 1.59 -9.92
C LEU A 47 0.56 3.04 -10.32
N GLY A 48 1.28 4.03 -9.81
CA GLY A 48 0.98 5.45 -10.06
C GLY A 48 -0.21 5.92 -9.20
N LEU A 49 -1.40 6.06 -9.77
CA LEU A 49 -2.61 6.45 -9.03
C LEU A 49 -3.46 5.21 -8.73
N ALA A 50 -3.65 4.87 -7.46
CA ALA A 50 -4.36 3.67 -7.03
C ALA A 50 -5.53 3.99 -6.09
N MET A 51 -6.64 3.27 -6.28
CA MET A 51 -7.75 3.22 -5.32
C MET A 51 -7.66 1.94 -4.49
N VAL A 52 -7.70 2.10 -3.17
CA VAL A 52 -7.65 1.00 -2.21
C VAL A 52 -9.01 0.90 -1.51
N PRO A 53 -9.77 -0.19 -1.72
CA PRO A 53 -11.05 -0.36 -1.04
C PRO A 53 -10.89 -0.52 0.47
N GLY A 54 -11.67 0.22 1.26
CA GLY A 54 -11.50 0.28 2.71
C GLY A 54 -11.68 -1.05 3.44
N HIS A 55 -12.45 -1.99 2.87
CA HIS A 55 -12.68 -3.32 3.45
C HIS A 55 -11.49 -4.27 3.30
N HIS A 56 -10.52 -3.94 2.45
CA HIS A 56 -9.27 -4.71 2.30
C HIS A 56 -8.12 -4.13 3.12
N ILE A 57 -8.32 -3.01 3.80
CA ILE A 57 -7.28 -2.37 4.62
C ILE A 57 -7.21 -3.05 5.98
N VAL A 58 -6.01 -3.56 6.32
CA VAL A 58 -5.70 -4.15 7.63
C VAL A 58 -5.11 -3.10 8.57
N SER A 59 -4.12 -2.34 8.09
CA SER A 59 -3.49 -1.26 8.85
C SER A 59 -2.97 -0.16 7.93
N ILE A 60 -2.80 1.04 8.50
CA ILE A 60 -2.20 2.20 7.84
C ILE A 60 -1.12 2.75 8.77
N GLU A 61 0.05 3.00 8.23
CA GLU A 61 1.23 3.53 8.93
C GLU A 61 1.78 4.74 8.16
N ILE A 62 2.41 5.67 8.88
CA ILE A 62 3.26 6.68 8.25
C ILE A 62 4.48 5.95 7.70
N ASP A 63 4.76 6.19 6.43
CA ASP A 63 5.99 5.71 5.80
C ASP A 63 7.02 6.81 6.00
N ASP A 64 7.88 6.66 6.99
CA ASP A 64 8.87 7.66 7.38
C ASP A 64 10.26 7.15 6.94
N PRO A 65 10.90 7.77 5.94
CA PRO A 65 12.19 7.33 5.44
C PRO A 65 13.36 7.61 6.40
N GLU A 66 13.14 8.30 7.53
CA GLU A 66 14.20 8.74 8.46
C GLU A 66 14.17 8.07 9.85
N THR A 67 13.54 6.90 10.02
CA THR A 67 13.70 6.05 11.23
C THR A 67 13.97 4.59 10.93
#